data_AF-A0A074Z4K7-F1
#
_entry.id   AF-A0A074Z4K7-F1
#
_cell.length_a   1.000
_cell.length_b   1.000
_cell.length_c   1.000
_cell.angle_alpha   90.00
_cell.angle_beta   90.00
_cell.angle_gamma   90.00
#
_symmetry.space_group_name_H-M   'P 1'
#
loop_
_entity.id
_entity.type
_entity.pdbx_description
1 polymer ?
#
loop_
_entity_poly.entity_id
_entity_poly.type
_entity_poly.pdbx_seq_one_letter_code
_entity_poly.pdbx_strand_id
1 'polypeptide(L)'
;MIPRERKDCATLLRDERSSRQKHNNITRKRRLDLMRELVRTYDARSFNELYKRLSVQDTDDIYAEYGPTWKETAEHSISNYCKEIILEQETMTFEQILTSNHHSRTCQHPSDTTQGEEWLDELIRVNNINKRELLVSLTAIMNKLCTRKNAFVIEGPTTTGKTLFVKLIAENYVYGTVQRSGDH
;
A
#
# COMPACT_ATOMS: atom_id res chain seq x y z
N MET A 1 -21.21 -53.95 15.92
CA MET A 1 -21.64 -53.06 17.02
C MET A 1 -20.39 -52.64 17.78
N ILE A 2 -19.94 -51.39 17.62
CA ILE A 2 -18.77 -50.87 18.34
C ILE A 2 -19.25 -50.42 19.74
N PRO A 3 -18.60 -50.81 20.85
CA PRO A 3 -19.06 -50.44 22.18
C PRO A 3 -19.01 -48.93 22.35
N ARG A 4 -20.10 -48.32 22.82
CA ARG A 4 -20.10 -46.92 23.29
C ARG A 4 -19.23 -46.85 24.54
N GLU A 5 -17.94 -46.51 24.37
CA GLU A 5 -17.10 -46.09 25.48
C GLU A 5 -17.84 -44.97 26.24
N ARG A 6 -18.02 -45.17 27.55
CA ARG A 6 -18.57 -44.16 28.45
C ARG A 6 -17.59 -42.99 28.51
N LYS A 7 -17.70 -42.05 27.55
CA LYS A 7 -17.00 -40.78 27.61
C LYS A 7 -17.47 -40.06 28.88
N ASP A 8 -16.54 -39.82 29.79
CA ASP A 8 -16.76 -39.04 31.00
C ASP A 8 -17.32 -37.66 30.62
N CYS A 9 -18.34 -37.19 31.34
CA CYS A 9 -18.98 -35.90 31.12
C CYS A 9 -17.97 -34.73 31.16
N ALA A 10 -16.89 -34.88 31.94
CA ALA A 10 -15.79 -33.93 31.96
C ALA A 10 -15.01 -33.87 30.64
N THR A 11 -14.87 -35.01 29.93
CA THR A 11 -14.22 -35.09 28.62
C THR A 11 -15.11 -34.49 27.52
N LEU A 12 -16.43 -34.71 27.59
CA LEU A 12 -17.39 -34.13 26.64
C LEU A 12 -17.41 -32.59 26.71
N LEU A 13 -17.43 -32.01 27.91
CA LEU A 13 -17.36 -30.55 28.09
C LEU A 13 -16.02 -29.96 27.63
N ARG A 14 -14.92 -30.71 27.77
CA ARG A 14 -13.58 -30.30 27.31
C ARG A 14 -13.47 -30.33 25.79
N ASP A 15 -14.06 -31.33 25.14
CA ASP A 15 -14.14 -31.45 23.68
C ASP A 15 -15.05 -30.38 23.07
N GLU A 16 -16.19 -30.06 23.71
CA GLU A 16 -17.06 -28.94 23.31
C GLU A 16 -16.37 -27.59 23.44
N ARG A 17 -15.64 -27.35 24.53
CA ARG A 17 -14.85 -26.11 24.68
C ARG A 17 -13.74 -26.02 23.63
N SER A 18 -13.05 -27.12 23.35
CA SER A 18 -11.98 -27.18 22.36
C SER A 18 -12.50 -26.99 20.93
N SER A 19 -13.67 -27.55 20.60
CA SER A 19 -14.31 -27.38 19.30
C SER A 19 -14.87 -25.96 19.11
N ARG A 20 -15.48 -25.36 20.14
CA ARG A 20 -15.88 -23.94 20.12
C ARG A 20 -14.69 -23.01 19.95
N GLN A 21 -13.57 -23.28 20.64
CA GLN A 21 -12.35 -22.49 20.48
C GLN A 21 -11.77 -22.61 19.06
N LYS A 22 -11.75 -23.82 18.48
CA LYS A 22 -11.37 -24.01 17.07
C LYS A 22 -12.29 -23.26 16.11
N HIS A 23 -13.61 -23.33 16.31
CA HIS A 23 -14.59 -22.62 15.48
C HIS A 23 -14.41 -21.10 15.56
N ASN A 24 -14.26 -20.56 16.78
CA ASN A 24 -14.00 -19.14 17.00
C ASN A 24 -12.71 -18.66 16.32
N ASN A 25 -11.65 -19.48 16.35
CA ASN A 25 -10.40 -19.18 15.66
C ASN A 25 -10.56 -19.17 14.13
N ILE A 26 -11.34 -20.10 13.56
CA ILE A 26 -11.65 -20.14 12.12
C ILE A 26 -12.43 -18.89 11.72
N THR A 27 -13.46 -18.51 12.48
CA THR A 27 -14.27 -17.32 12.21
C THR A 27 -13.43 -16.04 12.32
N ARG A 28 -12.58 -15.93 13.33
CA ARG A 28 -11.66 -14.78 13.49
C ARG A 28 -10.66 -14.68 12.34
N LYS A 29 -10.11 -15.81 11.89
CA LYS A 29 -9.21 -15.85 10.72
C LYS A 29 -9.95 -15.38 9.46
N ARG A 30 -11.16 -15.88 9.23
CA ARG A 30 -11.97 -15.52 8.06
C ARG A 30 -12.30 -14.03 7.99
N ARG A 31 -12.60 -13.41 9.14
CA ARG A 31 -12.77 -11.96 9.28
C ARG A 31 -11.49 -11.21 8.93
N LEU A 32 -10.35 -11.64 9.48
CA LEU A 32 -9.08 -10.99 9.16
C LEU A 32 -8.72 -11.12 7.67
N ASP A 33 -9.01 -12.25 7.05
CA ASP A 33 -8.79 -12.48 5.62
C ASP A 33 -9.69 -11.58 4.75
N LEU A 34 -10.96 -11.39 5.14
CA LEU A 34 -11.89 -10.47 4.44
C LEU A 34 -11.39 -9.02 4.49
N MET A 35 -10.95 -8.53 5.65
CA MET A 35 -10.42 -7.18 5.78
C MET A 35 -9.13 -7.00 4.96
N ARG A 36 -8.26 -8.02 4.95
CA ARG A 36 -7.05 -8.01 4.09
C ARG A 36 -7.40 -7.92 2.61
N GLU A 37 -8.40 -8.68 2.15
CA GLU A 37 -8.81 -8.66 0.76
C GLU A 37 -9.41 -7.30 0.37
N LEU A 38 -10.20 -6.68 1.25
CA LEU A 38 -10.71 -5.32 1.06
C LEU A 38 -9.57 -4.31 0.93
N VAL A 39 -8.61 -4.33 1.86
CA VAL A 39 -7.43 -3.44 1.81
C VAL A 39 -6.64 -3.61 0.51
N ARG A 40 -6.43 -4.85 0.06
CA ARG A 40 -5.74 -5.16 -1.21
C ARG A 40 -6.55 -4.73 -2.43
N THR A 41 -7.87 -4.88 -2.37
CA THR A 41 -8.78 -4.50 -3.46
C THR A 41 -8.75 -2.99 -3.69
N TYR A 42 -8.83 -2.21 -2.63
CA TYR A 42 -8.79 -0.75 -2.69
C TYR A 42 -7.37 -0.14 -2.70
N ASP A 43 -6.34 -0.99 -2.65
CA ASP A 43 -4.93 -0.62 -2.52
C ASP A 43 -4.69 0.47 -1.45
N ALA A 44 -5.37 0.34 -0.30
CA ALA A 44 -5.38 1.39 0.70
C ALA A 44 -4.11 1.39 1.56
N ARG A 45 -3.43 2.53 1.63
CA ARG A 45 -2.18 2.73 2.40
C ARG A 45 -2.39 3.40 3.74
N SER A 46 -3.58 3.97 3.95
CA SER A 46 -4.01 4.55 5.22
C SER A 46 -5.50 4.30 5.47
N PHE A 47 -5.91 4.36 6.74
CA PHE A 47 -7.32 4.19 7.10
C PHE A 47 -8.22 5.23 6.43
N ASN A 48 -7.79 6.51 6.41
CA ASN A 48 -8.55 7.59 5.77
C ASN A 48 -8.74 7.36 4.27
N GLU A 49 -7.74 6.79 3.61
CA GLU A 49 -7.82 6.45 2.19
C GLU A 49 -8.81 5.30 1.95
N LEU A 50 -8.75 4.23 2.77
CA LEU A 50 -9.72 3.15 2.71
C LEU A 50 -11.15 3.68 2.93
N TYR A 51 -11.35 4.45 4.00
CA TYR A 51 -12.65 4.99 4.38
C TYR A 51 -13.27 5.88 3.28
N LYS A 52 -12.45 6.70 2.60
CA LYS A 52 -12.92 7.54 1.49
C LYS A 52 -13.33 6.74 0.24
N ARG A 53 -12.80 5.52 0.06
CA ARG A 53 -13.11 4.66 -1.08
C ARG A 53 -14.30 3.72 -0.84
N LEU A 54 -14.59 3.43 0.43
CA LEU A 54 -15.76 2.62 0.79
C LEU A 54 -17.05 3.39 0.54
N SER A 55 -18.06 2.71 0.02
CA SER A 55 -19.41 3.26 0.00
C SER A 55 -20.01 3.29 1.41
N VAL A 56 -21.11 4.03 1.58
CA VAL A 56 -21.87 4.02 2.84
C VAL A 56 -22.33 2.60 3.18
N GLN A 57 -22.83 1.86 2.19
CA GLN A 57 -23.27 0.48 2.36
C GLN A 57 -22.11 -0.44 2.78
N ASP A 58 -20.94 -0.33 2.13
CA ASP A 58 -19.78 -1.15 2.49
C ASP A 58 -19.34 -0.87 3.93
N THR A 59 -19.45 0.38 4.37
CA THR A 59 -19.10 0.78 5.73
C THR A 59 -20.06 0.17 6.76
N ASP A 60 -21.36 0.17 6.48
CA ASP A 60 -22.38 -0.44 7.34
C ASP A 60 -22.22 -1.97 7.40
N ASP A 61 -21.92 -2.62 6.28
CA ASP A 61 -21.70 -4.07 6.21
C ASP A 61 -20.42 -4.48 6.98
N ILE A 62 -19.34 -3.70 6.86
CA ILE A 62 -18.13 -3.86 7.68
C ILE A 62 -18.45 -3.64 9.16
N TYR A 63 -19.24 -2.62 9.50
CA TYR A 63 -19.61 -2.40 10.89
C TYR A 63 -20.44 -3.55 11.45
N ALA A 64 -21.34 -4.14 10.66
CA ALA A 64 -22.14 -5.29 11.07
C ALA A 64 -21.28 -6.55 11.33
N GLU A 65 -20.25 -6.80 10.51
CA GLU A 65 -19.40 -7.99 10.63
C GLU A 65 -18.34 -7.87 11.75
N TYR A 66 -17.73 -6.71 11.91
CA TYR A 66 -16.59 -6.49 12.82
C TYR A 66 -16.96 -5.70 14.08
N GLY A 67 -18.09 -5.00 14.07
CA GLY A 67 -18.53 -4.15 15.18
C GLY A 67 -17.60 -2.97 15.43
N PRO A 68 -17.55 -2.45 16.67
CA PRO A 68 -16.76 -1.26 17.01
C PRO A 68 -15.25 -1.36 16.74
N THR A 69 -14.70 -2.57 16.66
CA THR A 69 -13.25 -2.81 16.47
C THR A 69 -12.82 -2.91 15.00
N TRP A 70 -13.73 -2.64 14.06
CA TRP A 70 -13.45 -2.72 12.63
C TRP A 70 -12.30 -1.78 12.22
N LYS A 71 -12.22 -0.58 12.81
CA LYS A 71 -11.15 0.38 12.57
C LYS A 71 -9.78 -0.17 12.92
N GLU A 72 -9.63 -0.71 14.14
CA GLU A 72 -8.37 -1.31 14.59
C GLU A 72 -7.97 -2.50 13.70
N THR A 73 -8.96 -3.30 13.28
CA THR A 73 -8.75 -4.45 12.39
C THR A 73 -8.31 -4.01 11.00
N ALA A 74 -8.89 -2.92 10.47
CA ALA A 74 -8.50 -2.31 9.21
C ALA A 74 -7.08 -1.73 9.29
N GLU A 75 -6.76 -0.98 10.33
CA GLU A 75 -5.41 -0.42 10.56
C GLU A 75 -4.35 -1.51 10.64
N HIS A 76 -4.63 -2.61 11.36
CA HIS A 76 -3.73 -3.76 11.41
C HIS A 76 -3.54 -4.42 10.03
N SER A 77 -4.61 -4.54 9.24
CA SER A 77 -4.56 -5.14 7.90
C SER A 77 -3.79 -4.25 6.93
N ILE A 78 -3.99 -2.93 6.97
CA ILE A 78 -3.24 -1.93 6.20
C ILE A 78 -1.76 -1.96 6.56
N SER A 79 -1.43 -1.99 7.86
CA SER A 79 -0.04 -2.05 8.30
C SER A 79 0.69 -3.29 7.77
N ASN A 80 0.03 -4.46 7.82
CA ASN A 80 0.59 -5.68 7.25
C ASN A 80 0.74 -5.60 5.73
N TYR A 81 -0.24 -5.04 5.02
CA TYR A 81 -0.18 -4.86 3.57
C TYR A 81 0.97 -3.93 3.15
N CYS A 82 1.13 -2.79 3.83
CA CYS A 82 2.27 -1.89 3.60
C CYS A 82 3.60 -2.59 3.91
N LYS A 83 3.66 -3.43 4.95
CA LYS A 83 4.86 -4.20 5.28
C LYS A 83 5.23 -5.20 4.18
N GLU A 84 4.26 -5.91 3.60
CA GLU A 84 4.51 -6.81 2.47
C GLU A 84 5.17 -6.06 1.31
N ILE A 85 4.65 -4.87 1.00
CA ILE A 85 5.14 -4.05 -0.12
C ILE A 85 6.51 -3.42 0.17
N ILE A 86 6.75 -3.02 1.41
CA ILE A 86 8.08 -2.56 1.83
C ILE A 86 9.12 -3.66 1.66
N LEU A 87 8.82 -4.89 2.10
CA LEU A 87 9.74 -6.02 1.97
C LEU A 87 10.04 -6.37 0.51
N GLU A 88 9.04 -6.24 -0.37
CA GLU A 88 9.22 -6.42 -1.81
C GLU A 88 10.14 -5.32 -2.38
N GLN A 89 9.80 -4.06 -2.12
CA GLN A 89 10.54 -2.89 -2.62
C GLN A 89 11.97 -2.79 -2.09
N GLU A 90 12.25 -3.31 -0.89
CA GLU A 90 13.60 -3.38 -0.32
C GLU A 90 14.59 -4.16 -1.19
N THR A 91 14.09 -5.09 -1.99
CA THR A 91 14.92 -5.98 -2.84
C THR A 91 14.91 -5.59 -4.32
N MET A 92 14.12 -4.57 -4.68
CA MET A 92 13.94 -4.13 -6.07
C MET A 92 14.74 -2.86 -6.36
N THR A 93 15.15 -2.71 -7.63
CA THR A 93 15.64 -1.42 -8.12
C THR A 93 14.48 -0.49 -8.43
N PHE A 94 14.75 0.81 -8.47
CA PHE A 94 13.80 1.84 -8.83
C PHE A 94 13.19 1.60 -10.21
N GLU A 95 13.99 1.18 -11.19
CA GLU A 95 13.52 0.82 -12.54
C GLU A 95 12.58 -0.38 -12.52
N GLN A 96 12.89 -1.41 -11.71
CA GLN A 96 12.01 -2.56 -11.55
C GLN A 96 10.65 -2.11 -10.99
N ILE A 97 10.63 -1.19 -10.03
CA ILE A 97 9.41 -0.65 -9.43
C ILE A 97 8.60 0.21 -10.41
N LEU A 98 9.27 0.99 -11.28
CA LEU A 98 8.60 1.77 -12.31
C LEU A 98 7.97 0.89 -13.41
N THR A 99 8.59 -0.24 -13.72
CA THR A 99 8.09 -1.17 -14.74
C THR A 99 7.09 -2.19 -14.20
N SER A 100 7.06 -2.42 -12.89
CA SER A 100 6.06 -3.27 -12.26
C SER A 100 4.76 -2.49 -12.03
N ASN A 101 3.65 -3.22 -12.09
CA ASN A 101 2.30 -2.65 -12.09
C ASN A 101 1.85 -2.27 -10.67
N HIS A 102 2.58 -1.35 -10.03
CA HIS A 102 2.25 -0.79 -8.71
C HIS A 102 1.37 0.46 -8.79
N HIS A 103 0.87 0.81 -9.97
CA HIS A 103 -0.14 1.84 -10.10
C HIS A 103 -1.44 1.41 -9.41
N SER A 104 -2.28 2.39 -9.04
CA SER A 104 -3.65 2.09 -8.60
C SER A 104 -4.31 1.16 -9.63
N ARG A 105 -4.93 0.07 -9.17
CA ARG A 105 -5.58 -0.96 -10.03
C ARG A 105 -6.59 -0.38 -11.04
N THR A 106 -7.00 0.88 -10.87
CA THR A 106 -7.91 1.63 -11.74
C THR A 106 -7.23 2.48 -12.79
N CYS A 107 -5.92 2.72 -12.71
CA CYS A 107 -5.16 3.44 -13.73
C CYS A 107 -4.74 2.46 -14.83
N GLN A 108 -5.43 2.49 -15.96
CA GLN A 108 -4.86 1.94 -17.18
C GLN A 108 -3.80 2.92 -17.67
N HIS A 109 -2.56 2.46 -17.86
CA HIS A 109 -1.54 3.28 -18.51
C HIS A 109 -2.13 3.85 -19.80
N PRO A 110 -2.02 5.17 -20.04
CA PRO A 110 -2.41 5.75 -21.31
C PRO A 110 -1.74 4.97 -22.42
N SER A 111 -2.50 4.59 -23.45
CA SER A 111 -1.94 3.90 -24.61
C SER A 111 -0.98 4.79 -25.40
N ASP A 112 -1.09 6.11 -25.20
CA ASP A 112 -0.24 7.12 -25.81
C ASP A 112 0.20 8.14 -24.73
N THR A 113 1.50 8.22 -24.51
CA THR A 113 2.16 9.14 -23.58
C THR A 113 2.89 10.29 -24.27
N THR A 114 2.84 10.36 -25.61
CA THR A 114 3.66 11.27 -26.43
C THR A 114 3.56 12.71 -25.98
N GLN A 115 2.33 13.23 -25.78
CA GLN A 115 2.14 14.63 -25.35
C GLN A 115 2.73 14.91 -23.96
N GLY A 116 2.65 13.93 -23.05
CA GLY A 116 3.22 14.06 -21.71
C GLY A 116 4.75 14.05 -21.75
N GLU A 117 5.34 13.21 -22.61
CA GLU A 117 6.78 13.14 -22.86
C GLU A 117 7.30 14.43 -23.49
N GLU A 118 6.62 14.95 -24.51
CA GLU A 118 6.96 16.23 -25.16
C GLU A 118 6.90 17.40 -24.17
N TRP A 119 5.84 17.46 -23.35
CA TRP A 119 5.73 18.47 -22.31
C TRP A 119 6.86 18.38 -21.28
N LEU A 120 7.23 17.17 -20.86
CA LEU A 120 8.31 16.96 -19.90
C LEU A 120 9.67 17.33 -20.49
N ASP A 121 9.91 17.00 -21.75
CA ASP A 121 11.12 17.37 -22.47
C ASP A 121 11.23 18.89 -22.64
N GLU A 122 10.13 19.56 -22.94
CA GLU A 122 10.09 21.03 -22.98
C GLU A 122 10.37 21.65 -21.61
N LEU A 123 9.78 21.12 -20.53
CA LEU A 123 10.03 21.58 -19.17
C LEU A 123 11.52 21.47 -18.81
N ILE A 124 12.15 20.34 -19.10
CA ILE A 124 13.58 20.10 -18.85
C ILE A 124 14.43 21.06 -19.69
N ARG A 125 14.08 21.24 -20.97
CA ARG A 125 14.80 22.09 -21.93
C ARG A 125 14.76 23.56 -21.54
N VAL A 126 13.57 24.11 -21.23
CA VAL A 126 13.40 25.53 -20.86
C VAL A 126 14.14 25.86 -19.56
N ASN A 127 14.26 24.90 -18.64
CA ASN A 127 15.03 25.07 -17.40
C ASN A 127 16.53 24.77 -17.56
N ASN A 128 17.01 24.51 -18.79
CA ASN A 128 18.41 24.16 -19.09
C ASN A 128 18.93 22.96 -18.28
N ILE A 129 18.08 21.99 -18.01
CA ILE A 129 18.42 20.79 -17.26
C ILE A 129 18.94 19.71 -18.21
N ASN A 130 20.06 19.07 -17.89
CA ASN A 130 20.54 17.93 -18.65
C ASN A 130 19.71 16.68 -18.31
N LYS A 131 18.85 16.24 -19.24
CA LYS A 131 17.98 15.05 -19.07
C LYS A 131 18.75 13.81 -18.63
N ARG A 132 19.92 13.55 -19.22
CA ARG A 132 20.73 12.36 -18.90
C ARG A 132 21.28 12.43 -17.48
N GLU A 133 21.82 13.57 -17.08
CA GLU A 133 22.34 13.77 -15.72
C GLU A 133 21.23 13.69 -14.67
N LEU A 134 20.06 14.26 -14.98
CA LEU A 134 18.87 14.17 -14.13
C LEU A 134 18.47 12.71 -13.89
N LEU A 135 18.33 11.91 -14.96
CA LEU A 135 17.93 10.51 -14.86
C LEU A 135 18.97 9.67 -14.10
N VAL A 136 20.26 9.83 -14.41
CA VAL A 136 21.34 9.10 -13.72
C VAL A 136 21.37 9.45 -12.23
N SER A 137 21.24 10.73 -11.89
CA SER A 137 21.26 11.18 -10.50
C SER A 137 20.03 10.69 -9.74
N LEU A 138 18.85 10.80 -10.34
CA LEU A 138 17.60 10.32 -9.76
C LEU A 138 17.66 8.81 -9.49
N THR A 139 18.03 8.02 -10.49
CA THR A 139 18.22 6.57 -10.36
C THR A 139 19.20 6.22 -9.24
N ALA A 140 20.38 6.86 -9.21
CA ALA A 140 21.40 6.56 -8.20
C ALA A 140 20.92 6.88 -6.78
N ILE A 141 20.17 7.97 -6.60
CA ILE A 141 19.59 8.37 -5.32
C ILE A 141 18.47 7.41 -4.90
N MET A 142 17.54 7.09 -5.80
CA MET A 142 16.40 6.21 -5.51
C MET A 142 16.88 4.78 -5.18
N ASN A 143 17.92 4.30 -5.87
CA ASN A 143 18.59 3.03 -5.60
C ASN A 143 19.57 3.08 -4.41
N LYS A 144 19.65 4.19 -3.68
CA LYS A 144 20.52 4.38 -2.50
C LYS A 144 22.01 4.09 -2.78
N LEU A 145 22.47 4.30 -4.00
CA LEU A 145 23.86 4.06 -4.41
C LEU A 145 24.82 5.14 -3.88
N CYS A 146 24.28 6.28 -3.45
CA CYS A 146 25.07 7.42 -2.97
C CYS A 146 25.03 7.51 -1.43
N THR A 147 26.21 7.51 -0.79
CA THR A 147 26.31 7.58 0.68
C THR A 147 26.20 8.99 1.24
N ARG A 148 26.74 10.01 0.54
CA ARG A 148 26.75 11.42 1.01
C ARG A 148 25.79 12.34 0.27
N LYS A 149 25.55 12.09 -1.02
CA LYS A 149 24.62 12.85 -1.87
C LYS A 149 23.37 12.01 -2.13
N ASN A 150 22.53 11.86 -1.11
CA ASN A 150 21.35 10.99 -1.13
C ASN A 150 20.02 11.76 -1.25
N ALA A 151 20.08 13.06 -1.55
CA ALA A 151 18.92 13.91 -1.70
C ALA A 151 18.83 14.42 -3.13
N PHE A 152 17.66 14.23 -3.75
CA PHE A 152 17.32 14.85 -5.02
C PHE A 152 16.48 16.10 -4.73
N VAL A 153 16.98 17.26 -5.10
CA VAL A 153 16.36 18.56 -4.77
C VAL A 153 15.90 19.23 -6.05
N ILE A 154 14.64 19.64 -6.08
CA ILE A 154 14.07 20.47 -7.15
C ILE A 154 13.74 21.83 -6.56
N GLU A 155 14.42 22.85 -7.06
CA GLU A 155 14.26 24.23 -6.62
C GLU A 155 13.57 25.06 -7.70
N GLY A 156 12.75 26.02 -7.29
CA GLY A 156 12.16 27.00 -8.20
C GLY A 156 10.90 27.65 -7.64
N PRO A 157 10.34 28.66 -8.34
CA PRO A 157 9.14 29.41 -7.93
C PRO A 157 7.91 28.51 -7.74
N THR A 158 6.87 29.00 -7.07
CA THR A 158 5.58 28.29 -7.00
C THR A 158 5.01 28.06 -8.40
N THR A 159 4.09 27.08 -8.54
CA THR A 159 3.41 26.74 -9.82
C THR A 159 4.28 26.15 -10.95
N THR A 160 5.56 25.89 -10.72
CA THR A 160 6.45 25.23 -11.71
C THR A 160 6.34 23.70 -11.76
N GLY A 161 5.31 23.11 -11.14
CA GLY A 161 5.08 21.66 -11.20
C GLY A 161 6.00 20.78 -10.34
N LYS A 162 6.92 21.35 -9.53
CA LYS A 162 7.86 20.59 -8.69
C LYS A 162 7.20 19.52 -7.82
N THR A 163 6.13 19.90 -7.11
CA THR A 163 5.39 18.98 -6.25
C THR A 163 4.75 17.85 -7.03
N LEU A 164 4.18 18.15 -8.20
CA LEU A 164 3.60 17.15 -9.09
C LEU A 164 4.67 16.18 -9.59
N PHE A 165 5.82 16.70 -10.03
CA PHE A 165 6.93 15.88 -10.52
C PHE A 165 7.47 14.92 -9.45
N VAL A 166 7.75 15.43 -8.25
CA VAL A 166 8.20 14.57 -7.12
C VAL A 166 7.12 13.56 -6.74
N LYS A 167 5.84 13.96 -6.76
CA LYS A 167 4.74 13.04 -6.50
C LYS A 167 4.73 11.90 -7.52
N LEU A 168 4.78 12.18 -8.82
CA LEU A 168 4.74 11.16 -9.87
C LEU A 168 5.90 10.15 -9.76
N ILE A 169 7.10 10.60 -9.37
CA ILE A 169 8.26 9.73 -9.16
C ILE A 169 8.08 8.83 -7.93
N ALA A 170 7.56 9.38 -6.83
CA ALA A 170 7.52 8.73 -5.53
C ALA A 170 6.19 8.05 -5.20
N GLU A 171 5.12 8.27 -5.97
CA GLU A 171 3.75 7.80 -5.65
C GLU A 171 3.68 6.29 -5.49
N ASN A 172 4.42 5.55 -6.30
CA ASN A 172 4.48 4.08 -6.23
C ASN A 172 5.58 3.56 -5.29
N TYR A 173 6.41 4.43 -4.73
CA TYR A 173 7.52 4.06 -3.85
C TYR A 173 7.10 4.30 -2.40
N VAL A 174 6.89 3.21 -1.64
CA VAL A 174 6.45 3.25 -0.24
C VAL A 174 7.63 3.10 0.71
N TYR A 175 8.67 2.39 0.26
CA TYR A 175 9.84 2.12 1.07
C TYR A 175 10.69 3.37 1.33
N GLY A 176 10.83 3.76 2.60
CA GLY A 176 11.71 4.87 3.00
C GLY A 176 11.19 6.26 2.61
N THR A 177 9.95 6.38 2.13
CA THR A 177 9.34 7.67 1.81
C THR A 177 8.64 8.27 3.00
N VAL A 178 8.99 9.50 3.34
CA VAL A 178 8.22 10.33 4.27
C VAL A 178 7.67 11.51 3.48
N GLN A 179 6.37 11.49 3.19
CA GLN A 179 5.70 12.64 2.61
C GLN A 179 5.46 13.68 3.70
N ARG A 180 6.22 14.76 3.68
CA ARG A 180 5.94 15.96 4.48
C ARG A 180 5.40 17.02 3.54
N SER A 181 4.11 17.32 3.65
CA SER A 181 3.59 18.61 3.17
C SER A 181 4.27 19.69 4.00
N GLY A 182 4.98 20.62 3.36
CA GLY A 182 5.69 21.69 4.06
C GLY A 182 4.78 22.45 5.01
N ASP A 183 5.31 22.82 6.17
CA ASP A 183 4.63 23.74 7.11
C ASP A 183 4.20 24.98 6.32
N HIS A 184 2.89 25.27 6.40
CA HIS A 184 2.29 26.49 5.88
C HIS A 184 2.77 27.71 6.66
#